data_AF-A0A3D5PFU9-F1
#
_entry.id   AF-A0A3D5PFU9-F1
#
_cell.length_a   1.000
_cell.length_b   1.000
_cell.length_c   1.000
_cell.angle_alpha   90.00
_cell.angle_beta   90.00
_cell.angle_gamma   90.00
#
_symmetry.space_group_name_H-M   'P 1'
#
loop_
_entity.id
_entity.type
_entity.pdbx_description
1 polymer ?
#
loop_
_entity_poly.entity_id
_entity_poly.type
_entity_poly.pdbx_seq_one_letter_code
_entity_poly.pdbx_strand_id
1 'polypeptide(L)' 'GACPHYSMETDRQSALHRAVAGRTMPDTVAIDDGVAVVFDASGPVDLCIAEPDASAYHIKRSADATVTQTRLCL' A
#
# COMPACT_ATOMS: atom_id res chain seq x y z
N GLY A 1 5.87 4.52 -3.86
CA GLY A 1 5.90 3.33 -4.73
C GLY A 1 4.51 2.72 -4.81
N ALA A 2 4.32 1.66 -5.58
CA ALA A 2 3.07 0.91 -5.67
C ALA A 2 3.34 -0.60 -5.54
N CYS A 3 2.45 -1.32 -4.85
CA CYS A 3 2.54 -2.77 -4.66
C CYS A 3 1.16 -3.40 -4.88
N PRO A 4 0.88 -3.98 -6.06
CA PRO A 4 -0.39 -4.65 -6.35
C PRO A 4 -0.47 -6.02 -5.65
N HIS A 5 -1.64 -6.68 -5.73
CA HIS A 5 -1.88 -8.03 -5.21
C HIS A 5 -1.58 -8.19 -3.70
N TYR A 6 -1.75 -7.11 -2.93
CA TYR A 6 -1.14 -6.98 -1.60
C TYR A 6 -1.57 -8.06 -0.60
N SER A 7 -2.87 -8.35 -0.51
CA SER A 7 -3.41 -9.29 0.48
C SER A 7 -3.52 -10.74 0.01
N MET A 8 -3.48 -10.99 -1.30
CA MET A 8 -3.77 -12.32 -1.86
C MET A 8 -2.52 -13.20 -2.02
N GLU A 9 -1.35 -12.58 -2.22
CA GLU A 9 -0.11 -13.33 -2.37
C GLU A 9 0.57 -13.60 -1.02
N THR A 10 0.85 -14.88 -0.76
CA THR A 10 1.64 -15.31 0.39
C THR A 10 2.98 -14.56 0.43
N ASP A 11 3.37 -14.08 1.61
CA ASP A 11 4.56 -13.27 1.88
C ASP A 11 4.59 -11.84 1.33
N ARG A 12 3.63 -11.42 0.48
CA ARG A 12 3.65 -10.10 -0.17
C ARG A 12 3.67 -8.95 0.86
N GLN A 13 2.85 -9.07 1.91
CA GLN A 13 2.81 -8.08 2.99
C GLN A 13 4.17 -7.98 3.70
N SER A 14 4.70 -9.10 4.18
CA SER A 14 5.98 -9.18 4.87
C SER A 14 7.15 -8.69 4.01
N ALA A 15 7.15 -9.02 2.71
CA ALA A 15 8.17 -8.58 1.77
C ALA A 15 8.13 -7.06 1.54
N LEU A 16 6.94 -6.49 1.34
CA LEU A 16 6.78 -5.05 1.19
C LEU A 16 7.21 -4.30 2.46
N HIS A 17 6.79 -4.79 3.64
CA HIS A 17 7.18 -4.18 4.91
C HIS A 17 8.71 -4.18 5.07
N ARG A 18 9.39 -5.30 4.80
CA ARG A 18 10.87 -5.34 4.82
C ARG A 18 11.49 -4.37 3.83
N ALA A 19 10.96 -4.26 2.62
CA ALA A 19 11.49 -3.37 1.59
C ALA A 19 11.36 -1.89 1.98
N VAL A 20 10.22 -1.50 2.55
CA VAL A 20 9.97 -0.14 3.04
C VAL A 20 10.84 0.16 4.27
N ALA A 21 10.95 -0.75 5.24
CA ALA A 21 11.82 -0.58 6.41
C ALA A 21 13.30 -0.42 6.00
N GLY A 22 13.75 -1.25 5.06
CA GLY A 22 15.10 -1.27 4.50
C GLY A 22 15.39 -0.18 3.47
N ARG A 23 14.41 0.69 3.16
CA ARG A 23 14.52 1.77 2.15
C ARG A 23 14.87 1.29 0.74
N THR A 24 14.66 0.01 0.43
CA THR A 24 14.76 -0.49 -0.95
C THR A 24 13.50 -0.19 -1.75
N MET A 25 12.40 0.09 -1.05
CA MET A 25 11.23 0.78 -1.59
C MET A 25 10.95 2.06 -0.78
N PRO A 26 10.45 3.13 -1.43
CA PRO A 26 9.92 4.29 -0.72
C PRO A 26 8.60 3.95 -0.02
N ASP A 27 8.04 4.91 0.73
CA ASP A 27 6.64 4.84 1.17
C ASP A 27 5.74 4.42 -0.01
N THR A 28 4.87 3.44 0.22
CA THR A 28 4.22 2.69 -0.85
C THR A 28 2.74 2.56 -0.63
N VAL A 29 1.98 2.73 -1.72
CA VAL A 29 0.57 2.38 -1.76
C VAL A 29 0.47 0.89 -2.12
N ALA A 30 0.01 0.10 -1.16
CA ALA A 30 -0.32 -1.30 -1.31
C ALA A 30 -1.78 -1.42 -1.78
N ILE A 31 -2.05 -2.27 -2.77
CA ILE A 31 -3.33 -2.32 -3.48
C ILE A 31 -3.76 -3.78 -3.57
N ASP A 32 -4.95 -4.10 -3.07
CA ASP A 32 -5.56 -5.41 -3.21
C ASP A 32 -6.12 -5.64 -4.63
N ASP A 33 -6.39 -6.90 -4.94
CA ASP A 33 -7.12 -7.26 -6.16
C ASP A 33 -8.51 -6.62 -6.15
N GLY A 34 -8.94 -6.14 -7.32
CA GLY A 34 -10.23 -5.44 -7.46
C GLY A 34 -10.20 -3.98 -6.99
N VAL A 35 -9.03 -3.42 -6.67
CA VAL A 35 -8.87 -2.01 -6.28
C VAL A 35 -8.01 -1.27 -7.29
N ALA A 36 -8.47 -0.09 -7.70
CA ALA A 36 -7.66 0.90 -8.40
C ALA A 36 -7.54 2.17 -7.55
N VAL A 37 -6.34 2.77 -7.57
CA VAL A 37 -6.05 4.02 -6.86
C VAL A 37 -5.72 5.09 -7.89
N VAL A 38 -6.45 6.20 -7.86
CA VAL A 38 -6.19 7.36 -8.73
C VAL A 38 -5.19 8.27 -8.04
N PHE A 39 -4.20 8.74 -8.78
CA PHE A 39 -3.18 9.65 -8.28
C PHE A 39 -3.20 10.98 -9.04
N ASP A 40 -2.93 12.05 -8.31
CA ASP A 40 -2.48 13.32 -8.87
C ASP A 40 -1.08 13.70 -8.32
N ALA A 41 -0.68 14.96 -8.52
CA ALA A 41 0.62 15.45 -8.05
C ALA A 41 0.78 15.45 -6.51
N SER A 42 -0.32 15.41 -5.75
CA SER A 42 -0.36 15.41 -4.29
C SER A 42 -0.38 13.99 -3.69
N GLY A 43 -0.79 12.99 -4.47
CA GLY A 43 -0.85 11.59 -4.06
C GLY A 43 -2.17 10.90 -4.44
N PRO A 44 -2.58 9.86 -3.70
CA PRO A 44 -3.89 9.22 -3.88
C PRO A 44 -5.04 10.22 -3.68
N VAL A 45 -5.95 10.31 -4.65
CA VAL A 45 -7.11 11.22 -4.60
C VAL A 45 -8.46 10.54 -4.75
N ASP A 46 -8.50 9.30 -5.25
CA ASP A 46 -9.75 8.53 -5.37
C ASP A 46 -9.46 7.02 -5.36
N LEU A 47 -10.50 6.22 -5.05
CA LEU A 47 -10.47 4.76 -5.02
C LEU A 47 -11.65 4.21 -5.83
N CYS A 48 -11.36 3.28 -6.74
CA CYS A 48 -12.38 2.44 -7.37
C CYS A 48 -12.25 1.01 -6.81
N ILE A 49 -13.29 0.54 -6.13
CA ILE A 49 -13.32 -0.76 -5.45
C ILE A 49 -14.42 -1.62 -6.08
N ALA A 50 -14.03 -2.70 -6.73
CA ALA A 50 -14.94 -3.68 -7.31
C ALA A 50 -15.25 -4.84 -6.36
N GLU A 51 -14.31 -5.19 -5.48
CA GLU A 51 -14.44 -6.28 -4.50
C GLU A 51 -14.75 -5.72 -3.11
N PRO A 52 -15.89 -6.08 -2.47
CA PRO A 52 -16.38 -5.41 -1.25
C PRO A 52 -15.40 -5.39 -0.07
N ASP A 53 -14.58 -6.44 0.05
CA ASP A 53 -13.64 -6.60 1.16
C ASP A 53 -12.21 -6.14 0.82
N ALA A 54 -11.97 -5.72 -0.43
CA ALA A 54 -10.66 -5.28 -0.88
C ALA A 54 -10.39 -3.82 -0.51
N SER A 55 -9.11 -3.46 -0.39
CA SER A 55 -8.71 -2.10 -0.09
C SER A 55 -7.35 -1.71 -0.67
N ALA A 56 -7.02 -0.43 -0.52
CA ALA A 56 -5.65 0.06 -0.62
C ALA A 56 -5.16 0.58 0.74
N TYR A 57 -3.84 0.59 0.92
CA TYR A 57 -3.17 0.97 2.16
C TYR A 57 -1.95 1.82 1.88
N HIS A 58 -1.66 2.76 2.77
CA HIS A 58 -0.37 3.42 2.83
C HIS A 58 0.56 2.66 3.76
N ILE A 59 1.67 2.17 3.22
CA ILE A 59 2.75 1.53 3.96
C ILE A 59 3.89 2.54 4.10
N LYS A 60 4.14 3.01 5.31
CA LYS A 60 5.11 4.07 5.60
C LYS A 60 6.17 3.63 6.60
N ARG A 61 7.41 4.07 6.36
CA ARG A 61 8.50 3.93 7.33
C ARG A 61 8.48 5.08 8.34
N SER A 62 8.39 4.77 9.61
CA SER A 62 8.59 5.70 10.71
C SER A 62 10.06 6.08 10.90
N ALA A 63 10.35 7.11 11.70
CA ALA A 63 11.72 7.55 11.98
C ALA A 63 12.57 6.42 12.60
N ASP A 64 11.98 5.63 13.50
CA ASP A 64 12.58 4.49 14.21
C ASP A 64 12.71 3.19 13.37
N ALA A 65 12.47 3.26 12.06
CA ALA A 65 12.47 2.14 11.13
C ALA A 65 11.30 1.16 11.26
N THR A 66 10.33 1.41 12.15
CA THR A 66 9.08 0.65 12.13
C THR A 66 8.28 0.96 10.86
N VAL A 67 7.44 0.02 10.44
CA VAL A 67 6.54 0.20 9.31
C VAL A 67 5.11 0.29 9.83
N THR A 68 4.39 1.30 9.37
CA THR A 68 2.97 1.49 9.66
C THR A 68 2.16 1.20 8.41
N GLN A 69 1.00 0.57 8.60
CA GLN A 69 0.00 0.34 7.58
C GLN A 69 -1.26 1.11 7.94
N THR A 70 -1.76 1.92 7.02
CA THR A 70 -3.01 2.67 7.22
C THR A 70 -3.90 2.47 6.01
N ARG A 71 -5.16 2.08 6.24
CA ARG A 71 -6.15 1.97 5.16
C ARG A 71 -6.36 3.34 4.53
N LEU A 72 -6.38 3.42 3.19
CA LEU A 72 -6.77 4.65 2.51
C LEU A 72 -8.29 4.81 2.61
N CYS A 73 -8.72 5.97 3.12
CA CYS A 73 -10.09 6.43 3.13
C CYS A 73 -10.09 7.80 2.43
N LEU A 74 -10.49 7.84 1.16
CA LEU A 74 -10.53 9.04 0.32
C LEU A 74 -11.99 9.43 0.09
#